data_AF-X1QUC8-F1
#
_entry.id   AF-X1QUC8-F1
#
_cell.length_a   1.000
_cell.length_b   1.000
_cell.length_c   1.000
_cell.angle_alpha   90.00
_cell.angle_beta   90.00
_cell.angle_gamma   90.00
#
_symmetry.space_group_name_H-M   'P 1'
#
loop_
_entity.id
_entity.type
_entity.pdbx_description
1 polymer ?
#
loop_
_entity_poly.entity_id
_entity_poly.type
_entity_poly.pdbx_seq_one_letter_code
_entity_poly.pdbx_strand_id
1 'polypeptide(L)'
;AIVSNPHSSASMVIHPNNPDIVITYDNTIYKTIDGGDTWQQFETGFSDLYFFSHETFFFDRTNTDILFNLAKDNDGNFYLVYSTDAGSTWSDTQSFLIDNLPNYEPGSTMLLPNLSDNNKLYVYIANLGFYEITIPENVGIKYIIEYENFIKIYPNPS
;
A
#
# COMPACT_ATOMS: atom_id res chain seq x y z
N ALA A 1 29.56 -6.85 -16.71
CA ALA A 1 28.92 -7.34 -15.49
C ALA A 1 27.72 -6.47 -15.23
N ILE A 2 26.51 -7.02 -15.32
CA ILE A 2 25.30 -6.29 -14.96
C ILE A 2 25.33 -6.21 -13.43
N VAL A 3 25.55 -5.02 -12.89
CA VAL A 3 25.42 -4.78 -11.45
C VAL A 3 23.92 -4.78 -11.18
N SER A 4 23.35 -5.92 -10.78
CA SER A 4 22.02 -5.97 -10.22
C SER A 4 22.07 -5.25 -8.87
N ASN A 5 21.40 -4.11 -8.78
CA ASN A 5 21.24 -3.39 -7.52
C ASN A 5 20.37 -4.26 -6.57
N PRO A 6 20.86 -4.73 -5.41
CA PRO A 6 20.19 -5.78 -4.63
C PRO A 6 19.08 -5.26 -3.71
N HIS A 7 18.42 -4.14 -4.05
CA HIS A 7 17.41 -3.49 -3.19
C HIS A 7 15.97 -3.55 -3.74
N SER A 8 15.68 -4.41 -4.74
CA SER A 8 14.30 -4.68 -5.13
C SER A 8 13.65 -5.59 -4.09
N SER A 9 13.05 -4.99 -3.07
CA SER A 9 11.97 -5.65 -2.34
C SER A 9 10.73 -5.50 -3.21
N ALA A 10 10.28 -6.56 -3.87
CA ALA A 10 8.98 -6.53 -4.55
C ALA A 10 7.89 -6.63 -3.48
N SER A 11 7.01 -5.64 -3.40
CA SER A 11 5.79 -5.75 -2.59
C SER A 11 4.72 -6.51 -3.38
N MET A 12 4.02 -7.42 -2.73
CA MET A 12 2.88 -8.16 -3.30
C MET A 12 1.75 -8.22 -2.29
N VAL A 13 0.52 -8.06 -2.76
CA VAL A 13 -0.68 -8.21 -1.94
C VAL A 13 -1.69 -9.09 -2.63
N ILE A 14 -2.36 -9.92 -1.85
CA ILE A 14 -3.42 -10.81 -2.30
C ILE A 14 -4.74 -10.20 -1.90
N HIS A 15 -5.71 -10.20 -2.81
CA HIS A 15 -7.05 -9.70 -2.51
C HIS A 15 -7.70 -10.56 -1.41
N PRO A 16 -8.21 -9.95 -0.33
CA PRO A 16 -8.52 -10.69 0.90
C PRO A 16 -9.71 -11.65 0.74
N ASN A 17 -10.58 -11.41 -0.24
CA ASN A 17 -11.74 -12.25 -0.52
C ASN A 17 -11.62 -13.08 -1.82
N ASN A 18 -10.50 -12.95 -2.55
CA ASN A 18 -10.29 -13.68 -3.80
C ASN A 18 -8.79 -13.94 -4.02
N PRO A 19 -8.28 -15.14 -3.69
CA PRO A 19 -6.85 -15.43 -3.79
C PRO A 19 -6.31 -15.44 -5.22
N ASP A 20 -7.19 -15.49 -6.23
CA ASP A 20 -6.78 -15.44 -7.64
C ASP A 20 -6.39 -14.02 -8.07
N ILE A 21 -6.77 -13.00 -7.29
CA ILE A 21 -6.40 -11.61 -7.53
C ILE A 21 -5.18 -11.25 -6.70
N VAL A 22 -4.08 -10.95 -7.37
CA VAL A 22 -2.81 -10.56 -6.74
C VAL A 22 -2.25 -9.34 -7.44
N ILE A 23 -1.73 -8.39 -6.67
CA ILE A 23 -1.12 -7.16 -7.17
C ILE A 23 0.31 -7.10 -6.67
N THR A 24 1.24 -6.76 -7.54
CA THR A 24 2.64 -6.52 -7.19
C THR A 24 3.13 -5.24 -7.82
N TYR A 25 4.20 -4.70 -7.27
CA TYR A 25 4.85 -3.50 -7.79
C TYR A 25 6.36 -3.71 -7.86
N ASP A 26 6.89 -3.49 -9.06
CA ASP A 26 8.32 -3.43 -9.36
C ASP A 26 8.54 -2.34 -10.42
N ASN A 27 8.57 -1.09 -10.00
CA ASN A 27 8.52 0.14 -10.84
C ASN A 27 7.22 0.33 -11.62
N THR A 28 6.52 -0.75 -11.95
CA THR A 28 5.18 -0.76 -12.52
C THR A 28 4.28 -1.70 -11.73
N ILE A 29 2.98 -1.41 -11.74
CA ILE A 29 1.99 -2.28 -11.11
C ILE A 29 1.69 -3.43 -12.05
N TYR A 30 1.74 -4.65 -11.53
CA TYR A 30 1.26 -5.84 -12.20
C TYR A 30 0.13 -6.45 -11.40
N LYS A 31 -0.90 -6.93 -12.10
CA LYS A 31 -2.03 -7.61 -11.48
C LYS A 31 -2.37 -8.88 -12.25
N THR A 32 -2.68 -9.93 -11.50
CA THR A 32 -3.30 -11.16 -11.98
C THR A 32 -4.72 -11.23 -11.43
N ILE A 33 -5.59 -11.95 -12.13
CA ILE A 33 -6.94 -12.30 -11.72
C ILE A 33 -7.20 -13.82 -11.82
N ASP A 34 -6.15 -14.60 -12.07
CA ASP A 34 -6.20 -16.04 -12.35
C ASP A 34 -5.19 -16.84 -11.49
N GLY A 35 -4.81 -16.31 -10.33
CA GLY A 35 -3.88 -16.98 -9.41
C GLY A 35 -2.42 -16.93 -9.84
N GLY A 36 -2.11 -16.14 -10.87
CA GLY A 36 -0.75 -15.88 -11.34
C GLY A 36 -0.37 -16.61 -12.62
N ASP A 37 -1.33 -17.25 -13.30
CA ASP A 37 -1.14 -17.86 -14.62
C ASP A 37 -0.87 -16.78 -15.68
N THR A 38 -1.55 -15.63 -15.59
CA THR A 38 -1.29 -14.45 -16.43
C THR A 38 -1.20 -13.18 -15.59
N TRP A 39 -0.38 -12.23 -16.06
CA TRP A 39 -0.16 -10.94 -15.43
C TRP A 39 -0.37 -9.82 -16.43
N GLN A 40 -1.14 -8.81 -16.03
CA GLN A 40 -1.36 -7.59 -16.79
C GLN A 40 -0.61 -6.43 -16.14
N GLN A 41 0.07 -5.64 -16.98
CA GLN A 41 0.76 -4.43 -16.56
C GLN A 41 -0.25 -3.27 -16.52
N PHE A 42 -0.25 -2.52 -15.42
CA PHE A 42 -1.05 -1.31 -15.25
C PHE A 42 -0.10 -0.12 -15.09
N GLU A 43 -0.30 0.89 -15.93
CA GLU A 43 0.42 2.15 -15.81
C GLU A 43 -0.20 2.97 -14.68
N THR A 44 0.66 3.54 -13.85
CA THR A 44 0.25 4.59 -12.92
C THR A 44 0.06 5.89 -13.70
N GLY A 45 -1.13 6.50 -13.64
CA GLY A 45 -1.40 7.79 -14.28
C GLY A 45 -0.79 8.99 -13.58
N PHE A 46 0.18 8.78 -12.68
CA PHE A 46 0.85 9.85 -11.95
C PHE A 46 1.96 10.46 -12.79
N SER A 47 1.93 11.79 -12.94
CA SER A 47 2.92 12.52 -13.75
C SER A 47 4.24 12.76 -13.01
N ASP A 48 4.15 13.04 -11.70
CA ASP A 48 5.28 13.46 -10.87
C ASP A 48 5.45 12.65 -9.58
N LEU A 49 4.67 11.57 -9.40
CA LEU A 49 4.78 10.70 -8.23
C LEU A 49 5.45 9.37 -8.58
N TYR A 50 6.36 8.91 -7.73
CA TYR A 50 6.90 7.57 -7.78
C TYR A 50 6.55 6.82 -6.50
N PHE A 51 6.22 5.53 -6.64
CA PHE A 51 5.89 4.70 -5.48
C PHE A 51 7.14 4.15 -4.85
N PHE A 52 7.06 3.89 -3.54
CA PHE A 52 8.10 3.15 -2.86
C PHE A 52 7.93 1.66 -3.13
N SER A 53 9.04 0.96 -3.40
CA SER A 53 9.05 -0.50 -3.58
C SER A 53 8.81 -1.27 -2.25
N HIS A 54 8.74 -0.59 -1.10
CA HIS A 54 8.82 -1.25 0.20
C HIS A 54 7.45 -1.37 0.89
N GLU A 55 6.84 -2.57 0.83
CA GLU A 55 5.81 -3.10 1.75
C GLU A 55 4.59 -2.21 2.11
N THR A 56 4.14 -1.33 1.22
CA THR A 56 3.13 -0.31 1.55
C THR A 56 1.74 -0.56 0.99
N PHE A 57 1.56 -1.54 0.11
CA PHE A 57 0.24 -1.84 -0.43
C PHE A 57 -0.64 -2.53 0.62
N PHE A 58 -1.86 -2.02 0.83
CA PHE A 58 -2.88 -2.75 1.57
C PHE A 58 -4.27 -2.51 1.01
N PHE A 59 -5.08 -3.57 0.96
CA PHE A 59 -6.51 -3.48 0.66
C PHE A 59 -7.28 -3.04 1.91
N ASP A 60 -8.27 -2.16 1.74
CA ASP A 60 -9.33 -2.01 2.72
C ASP A 60 -10.06 -3.37 2.84
N ARG A 61 -10.21 -3.87 4.08
CA ARG A 61 -10.77 -5.20 4.32
C ARG A 61 -12.28 -5.26 4.16
N THR A 62 -12.97 -4.12 4.24
CA THR A 62 -14.43 -4.04 4.07
C THR A 62 -14.82 -3.59 2.66
N ASN A 63 -13.93 -2.87 1.97
CA ASN A 63 -14.06 -2.53 0.56
C ASN A 63 -12.78 -2.88 -0.19
N THR A 64 -12.75 -4.09 -0.73
CA THR A 64 -11.57 -4.65 -1.40
C THR A 64 -11.27 -4.01 -2.75
N ASP A 65 -12.11 -3.08 -3.20
CA ASP A 65 -11.81 -2.21 -4.34
C ASP A 65 -10.84 -1.09 -3.96
N ILE A 66 -10.70 -0.78 -2.66
CA ILE A 66 -9.79 0.27 -2.21
C ILE A 66 -8.43 -0.32 -1.87
N LEU A 67 -7.39 0.23 -2.51
CA LEU A 67 -5.99 -0.15 -2.31
C LEU A 67 -5.18 1.12 -2.04
N PHE A 68 -4.39 1.13 -0.98
CA PHE A 68 -3.55 2.28 -0.61
C PHE A 68 -2.07 1.98 -0.83
N ASN A 69 -1.28 3.03 -1.04
CA ASN A 69 0.17 2.99 -1.04
C ASN A 69 0.74 4.38 -0.64
N LEU A 70 2.03 4.45 -0.33
CA LEU A 70 2.81 5.68 -0.21
C LEU A 70 3.54 5.99 -1.53
N ALA A 71 3.62 7.27 -1.85
CA ALA A 71 4.41 7.78 -2.96
C ALA A 71 5.23 9.01 -2.53
N LYS A 72 6.19 9.41 -3.35
CA LYS A 72 6.93 10.67 -3.22
C LYS A 72 6.88 11.45 -4.52
N ASP A 73 6.98 12.76 -4.44
CA ASP A 73 7.32 13.61 -5.58
C ASP A 73 8.85 13.87 -5.68
N ASN A 74 9.25 14.56 -6.74
CA ASN A 74 10.64 14.95 -6.98
C ASN A 74 11.21 15.95 -5.95
N ASP A 75 10.34 16.67 -5.24
CA ASP A 75 10.74 17.62 -4.18
C ASP A 75 10.89 16.93 -2.82
N GLY A 76 10.52 15.64 -2.75
CA GLY A 76 10.63 14.79 -1.58
C GLY A 76 9.43 14.90 -0.62
N ASN A 77 8.29 15.37 -1.10
CA ASN A 77 7.04 15.37 -0.36
C ASN A 77 6.39 13.99 -0.42
N PHE A 78 5.87 13.52 0.70
CA PHE A 78 5.19 12.23 0.80
C PHE A 78 3.72 12.35 0.47
N TYR A 79 3.19 11.37 -0.26
CA TYR A 79 1.79 11.26 -0.62
C TYR A 79 1.22 9.93 -0.16
N LEU A 80 -0.02 9.96 0.33
CA LEU A 80 -0.87 8.78 0.34
C LEU A 80 -1.57 8.71 -1.01
N VAL A 81 -1.37 7.63 -1.74
CA VAL A 81 -2.08 7.34 -2.99
C VAL A 81 -3.05 6.21 -2.78
N TYR A 82 -4.13 6.19 -3.54
CA TYR A 82 -5.10 5.12 -3.48
C TYR A 82 -5.73 4.81 -4.84
N SER A 83 -6.28 3.61 -4.94
CA SER A 83 -7.13 3.17 -6.04
C SER A 83 -8.49 2.80 -5.47
N THR A 84 -9.54 2.90 -6.28
CA THR A 84 -10.93 2.55 -5.93
C THR A 84 -11.51 1.46 -6.83
N ASP A 85 -10.66 0.74 -7.56
CA ASP A 85 -11.04 -0.33 -8.50
C ASP A 85 -10.07 -1.53 -8.43
N ALA A 86 -9.66 -1.84 -7.19
CA ALA A 86 -8.72 -2.90 -6.85
C ALA A 86 -7.40 -2.77 -7.62
N GLY A 87 -6.83 -1.56 -7.66
CA GLY A 87 -5.53 -1.27 -8.25
C GLY A 87 -5.49 -1.25 -9.77
N SER A 88 -6.64 -1.21 -10.44
CA SER A 88 -6.72 -1.21 -11.91
C SER A 88 -6.44 0.19 -12.49
N THR A 89 -6.81 1.25 -11.78
CA THR A 89 -6.49 2.64 -12.14
C THR A 89 -5.92 3.43 -10.97
N TRP A 90 -5.05 4.37 -11.32
CA TRP A 90 -4.38 5.31 -10.42
C TRP A 90 -4.21 6.66 -11.12
N SER A 91 -4.48 7.76 -10.41
CA SER A 91 -4.43 9.12 -10.98
C SER A 91 -4.11 10.17 -9.92
N ASP A 92 -3.61 11.33 -10.34
CA ASP A 92 -3.29 12.47 -9.46
C ASP A 92 -4.47 12.86 -8.53
N THR A 93 -5.70 12.71 -9.00
CA THR A 93 -6.92 12.97 -8.19
C THR A 93 -7.16 11.98 -7.06
N GLN A 94 -6.41 10.88 -7.03
CA GLN A 94 -6.44 9.83 -6.00
C GLN A 94 -5.14 9.85 -5.19
N SER A 95 -4.70 11.05 -4.82
CA SER A 95 -3.53 11.27 -3.97
C SER A 95 -3.78 12.40 -2.97
N PHE A 96 -3.11 12.32 -1.81
CA PHE A 96 -3.11 13.37 -0.80
C PHE A 96 -1.72 13.59 -0.26
N LEU A 97 -1.32 14.86 -0.15
CA LEU A 97 -0.07 15.25 0.48
C LEU A 97 -0.12 14.93 1.99
N ILE A 98 0.94 14.30 2.48
CA ILE A 98 1.16 14.08 3.91
C ILE A 98 2.08 15.19 4.42
N ASP A 99 1.46 16.27 4.89
CA ASP A 99 2.17 17.45 5.37
C ASP A 99 3.09 17.15 6.56
N ASN A 100 4.15 17.95 6.70
CA ASN A 100 5.09 17.95 7.82
C ASN A 100 5.93 16.67 8.01
N LEU A 101 5.97 15.79 7.00
CA LEU A 101 7.00 14.77 6.95
C LEU A 101 8.32 15.37 6.43
N PRO A 102 9.46 15.12 7.10
CA PRO A 102 10.74 15.62 6.63
C PRO A 102 11.12 14.93 5.32
N ASN A 103 11.68 15.68 4.37
CA ASN A 103 12.23 15.09 3.15
C ASN A 103 13.36 14.12 3.53
N TYR A 104 13.08 12.84 3.34
CA TYR A 104 13.97 11.73 3.65
C TYR A 104 13.75 10.65 2.60
N GLU A 105 14.83 10.01 2.14
CA GLU A 105 14.69 8.81 1.30
C GLU A 105 14.34 7.64 2.21
N PRO A 106 13.08 7.15 2.17
CA PRO A 106 12.68 6.10 3.08
C PRO A 106 13.37 4.79 2.70
N GLY A 107 13.80 4.05 3.72
CA GLY A 107 14.11 2.63 3.56
C GLY A 107 12.80 1.83 3.57
N SER A 108 12.62 0.99 4.58
CA SER A 108 11.34 0.29 4.78
C SER A 108 10.23 1.25 5.20
N THR A 109 9.04 1.04 4.64
CA THR A 109 7.82 1.76 4.95
C THR A 109 6.70 0.80 5.29
N MET A 110 5.72 1.23 6.10
CA MET A 110 4.53 0.45 6.39
C MET A 110 3.33 1.38 6.59
N LEU A 111 2.18 0.97 6.05
CA LEU A 111 0.89 1.60 6.26
C LEU A 111 -0.02 0.67 7.06
N LEU A 112 -0.66 1.18 8.11
CA LEU A 112 -1.62 0.42 8.93
C LEU A 112 -2.87 1.24 9.21
N PRO A 113 -4.08 0.67 9.06
CA PRO A 113 -5.30 1.37 9.46
C PRO A 113 -5.39 1.57 10.97
N ASN A 114 -5.94 2.70 11.39
CA ASN A 114 -6.36 2.88 12.77
C ASN A 114 -7.68 2.13 13.00
N LEU A 115 -7.62 1.10 13.84
CA LEU A 115 -8.73 0.18 14.07
C LEU A 115 -9.88 0.79 14.89
N SER A 116 -9.68 1.97 15.46
CA SER A 116 -10.69 2.71 16.22
C SER A 116 -11.24 3.94 15.50
N ASP A 117 -10.58 4.37 14.42
CA ASP A 117 -10.93 5.56 13.66
C ASP A 117 -10.65 5.34 12.16
N ASN A 118 -11.73 5.15 11.40
CA ASN A 118 -11.71 4.87 9.96
C ASN A 118 -11.10 6.00 9.12
N ASN A 119 -10.94 7.20 9.68
CA ASN A 119 -10.32 8.33 9.00
C ASN A 119 -8.85 8.49 9.36
N LYS A 120 -8.23 7.50 10.03
CA LYS A 120 -6.84 7.57 10.43
C LYS A 120 -6.02 6.39 9.96
N LEU A 121 -4.78 6.70 9.57
CA LEU A 121 -3.75 5.73 9.20
C LEU A 121 -2.50 5.97 10.05
N TYR A 122 -1.81 4.88 10.38
CA TYR A 122 -0.44 4.91 10.86
C TYR A 122 0.51 4.72 9.68
N VAL A 123 1.49 5.62 9.59
CA VAL A 123 2.59 5.57 8.63
C VAL A 123 3.87 5.33 9.41
N TYR A 124 4.56 4.23 9.12
CA TYR A 124 5.91 4.00 9.59
C TYR A 124 6.90 4.27 8.46
N ILE A 125 7.94 5.03 8.77
CA ILE A 125 9.07 5.25 7.87
C ILE A 125 10.34 4.94 8.66
N ALA A 126 11.17 4.04 8.14
CA ALA A 126 12.45 3.71 8.75
C ALA A 126 13.28 4.98 9.00
N ASN A 127 13.85 5.09 10.20
CA ASN A 127 14.63 6.23 10.71
C ASN A 127 13.86 7.53 10.99
N LEU A 128 12.59 7.65 10.58
CA LEU A 128 11.71 8.77 10.93
C LEU A 128 10.69 8.42 12.03
N GLY A 129 10.32 7.13 12.12
CA GLY A 129 9.43 6.63 13.16
C GLY A 129 7.99 6.48 12.68
N PHE A 130 7.06 6.56 13.63
CA PHE A 130 5.62 6.39 13.39
C PHE A 130 4.90 7.73 13.40
N TYR A 131 4.01 7.91 12.43
CA TYR A 131 3.14 9.07 12.27
C TYR A 131 1.69 8.60 12.21
N GLU A 132 0.80 9.35 12.82
CA GLU A 132 -0.64 9.21 12.60
C GLU A 132 -1.07 10.30 11.62
N ILE A 133 -1.79 9.91 10.57
CA ILE A 133 -2.31 10.83 9.56
C ILE A 133 -3.83 10.70 9.48
N THR A 134 -4.50 11.80 9.13
CA THR A 134 -5.94 11.83 8.87
C THR A 134 -6.18 11.79 7.37
N ILE A 135 -7.06 10.90 6.92
CA ILE A 135 -7.49 10.77 5.53
C ILE A 135 -8.88 11.40 5.33
N PRO A 136 -9.22 11.86 4.10
CA PRO A 136 -10.53 12.43 3.82
C PRO A 136 -11.67 11.43 4.07
N GLU A 137 -12.79 11.92 4.62
CA GLU A 137 -13.95 11.07 4.98
C GLU A 137 -14.52 10.29 3.80
N ASN A 138 -14.45 10.85 2.59
CA ASN A 138 -14.94 10.21 1.36
C ASN A 138 -14.04 9.05 0.89
N VAL A 139 -12.84 8.93 1.45
CA VAL A 139 -11.90 7.83 1.23
C VAL A 139 -11.93 6.83 2.40
N GLY A 140 -12.46 7.26 3.56
CA GLY A 140 -12.45 6.59 4.86
C GLY A 140 -12.42 5.06 4.81
N ILE A 141 -11.41 4.50 5.48
CA ILE A 141 -11.14 3.06 5.51
C ILE A 141 -12.08 2.43 6.49
N LYS A 142 -13.01 1.60 6.03
CA LYS A 142 -13.88 0.89 6.96
C LYS A 142 -13.14 -0.36 7.40
N TYR A 143 -12.93 -0.50 8.70
CA TYR A 143 -12.44 -1.73 9.30
C TYR A 143 -13.48 -2.21 10.31
N ILE A 144 -14.13 -3.33 10.02
CA ILE A 144 -14.96 -4.02 11.02
C ILE A 144 -14.10 -5.14 11.57
N ILE A 145 -13.63 -5.00 12.81
CA ILE A 145 -13.09 -6.14 13.56
C ILE A 145 -14.28 -6.80 14.25
N GLU A 146 -14.80 -7.86 13.64
CA GLU A 146 -15.52 -8.86 14.43
C GLU A 146 -14.46 -9.64 15.20
N TYR A 147 -14.38 -9.42 16.52
CA TYR A 147 -13.52 -10.20 17.40
C TYR A 147 -14.08 -11.63 17.51
N GLU A 148 -13.76 -12.47 16.53
CA GLU A 148 -13.75 -13.91 16.75
C GLU A 148 -12.31 -14.31 17.09
N ASN A 149 -12.12 -14.95 18.24
CA ASN A 149 -10.82 -15.37 18.75
C ASN A 149 -10.15 -16.39 17.81
N PHE A 150 -9.35 -15.92 16.84
CA PHE A 150 -8.69 -16.76 15.83
C PHE A 150 -7.16 -16.77 15.87
N ILE A 151 -6.52 -16.61 17.04
CA ILE A 151 -5.06 -16.75 17.11
C ILE A 151 -4.68 -18.23 16.89
N LYS A 152 -4.11 -18.53 15.72
CA LYS A 152 -3.33 -19.75 15.44
C LYS A 152 -1.86 -19.38 15.32
N ILE A 153 -1.01 -19.90 16.20
CA ILE A 153 0.44 -19.71 16.20
C ILE A 153 1.07 -20.90 15.45
N TYR A 154 1.94 -20.64 14.46
CA TYR A 154 2.70 -21.66 13.74
C TYR A 154 4.18 -21.26 13.58
N PRO A 155 5.14 -22.21 13.68
CA PRO A 155 4.95 -23.58 14.16
C PRO A 155 4.68 -23.59 15.67
N ASN A 156 3.83 -24.51 16.10
CA ASN A 156 3.54 -24.71 17.52
C ASN A 156 4.86 -25.07 18.24
N PRO A 157 5.29 -24.36 19.31
CA PRO A 157 6.38 -24.83 20.14
C PRO A 157 5.99 -26.21 20.68
N SER A 158 6.84 -27.20 20.45
CA SER A 158 6.66 -28.59 20.92
C SER A 158 6.48 -28.68 22.42
#